data_AF-A0A1T4WGA6-F1
#
_entry.id   AF-A0A1T4WGA6-F1
#
_cell.length_a   1.000
_cell.length_b   1.000
_cell.length_c   1.000
_cell.angle_alpha   90.00
_cell.angle_beta   90.00
_cell.angle_gamma   90.00
#
_symmetry.space_group_name_H-M   'P 1'
#
loop_
_entity.id
_entity.type
_entity.pdbx_description
1 polymer ?
#
loop_
_entity_poly.entity_id
_entity_poly.type
_entity_poly.pdbx_seq_one_letter_code
_entity_poly.pdbx_strand_id
1 'polypeptide(L)' 'MASDLSPEYIASLQRMTGAQKLRTAFGLYWSARKLKAARLRQQHPEWTEAQVQQRVKEIFMHAVT' A
#
# COMPACT_ATOMS: atom_id res chain seq x y z
N MET A 1 15.65 -2.08 -9.23
CA MET A 1 16.16 -0.76 -8.83
C MET A 1 16.01 -0.62 -7.32
N ALA A 2 16.87 -1.29 -6.56
CA ALA A 2 17.00 -0.99 -5.14
C ALA A 2 17.84 0.29 -5.06
N SER A 3 17.17 1.43 -5.11
CA SER A 3 17.79 2.74 -4.92
C SER A 3 18.25 2.86 -3.47
N ASP A 4 19.51 3.24 -3.28
CA ASP A 4 20.14 3.46 -1.98
C ASP A 4 19.21 4.19 -1.01
N LEU A 5 18.80 3.50 0.05
CA LEU A 5 18.07 4.13 1.13
C LEU A 5 18.99 5.14 1.80
N SER A 6 18.55 6.39 1.91
CA SER A 6 19.38 7.42 2.52
C SER A 6 19.70 7.07 3.99
N PRO A 7 20.89 7.43 4.49
CA PRO A 7 21.24 7.21 5.90
C PRO A 7 20.19 7.79 6.87
N GLU A 8 19.57 8.93 6.51
CA GLU A 8 18.52 9.57 7.29
C GLU A 8 17.24 8.73 7.37
N TYR A 9 16.86 8.09 6.26
CA TYR A 9 15.71 7.19 6.22
C TYR A 9 15.92 5.97 7.12
N ILE A 10 17.11 5.35 7.06
CA ILE A 10 17.47 4.21 7.90
C ILE A 10 17.44 4.61 9.38
N ALA A 11 18.05 5.75 9.72
CA ALA A 11 18.05 6.26 11.09
C ALA A 11 16.63 6.53 11.61
N SER A 12 15.73 7.04 10.77
CA SER A 12 14.31 7.23 11.10
C SER A 12 13.63 5.90 11.45
N LEU A 13 13.82 4.86 10.63
CA LEU A 13 13.27 3.53 10.90
C LEU A 13 13.85 2.88 12.16
N GLN A 14 15.14 3.08 12.45
CA GLN A 14 15.78 2.55 13.64
C GLN A 14 15.26 3.19 14.93
N ARG A 15 14.89 4.48 14.89
CA ARG A 15 14.30 5.19 16.03
C ARG A 15 12.85 4.80 16.33
N MET A 16 12.16 4.17 15.39
CA MET A 16 10.78 3.73 15.62
C MET A 16 10.73 2.53 16.56
N THR A 17 9.86 2.61 17.58
CA THR A 17 9.44 1.43 18.36
C THR A 17 8.73 0.42 17.47
N GLY A 18 8.65 -0.84 17.90
CA GLY A 18 7.91 -1.88 17.17
C GLY A 18 6.45 -1.48 16.90
N ALA A 19 5.79 -0.87 17.88
CA ALA A 19 4.42 -0.39 17.73
C ALA A 19 4.29 0.75 16.70
N GLN A 20 5.27 1.65 16.63
CA GLN A 20 5.31 2.70 15.61
C GLN A 20 5.50 2.12 14.21
N LYS A 21 6.43 1.17 14.06
CA LYS A 21 6.66 0.47 12.78
C LYS A 21 5.38 -0.21 12.30
N LEU A 22 4.70 -0.92 13.19
CA LEU A 22 3.47 -1.62 12.87
C LEU A 22 2.36 -0.65 12.41
N ARG A 23 2.14 0.44 13.15
CA ARG A 23 1.18 1.49 12.76
C ARG A 23 1.50 2.08 11.39
N THR A 24 2.77 2.41 11.13
CA THR A 24 3.21 2.93 9.84
C THR A 24 2.96 1.92 8.72
N ALA A 25 3.31 0.65 8.93
CA ALA A 25 3.09 -0.41 7.95
C ALA A 25 1.60 -0.60 7.61
N PHE A 26 0.71 -0.59 8.61
CA PHE A 26 -0.73 -0.62 8.38
C PHE A 26 -1.25 0.61 7.63
N GLY A 27 -0.73 1.80 7.96
CA GLY A 27 -1.07 3.03 7.25
C GLY A 27 -0.69 2.97 5.77
N LEU A 28 0.51 2.44 5.47
CA LEU A 28 0.98 2.22 4.11
C LEU A 28 0.12 1.18 3.38
N TYR A 29 -0.19 0.05 4.03
CA TYR A 29 -1.04 -1.00 3.47
C TYR A 29 -2.40 -0.45 3.01
N TRP A 30 -3.10 0.29 3.88
CA TRP A 30 -4.41 0.85 3.54
C TRP A 30 -4.33 1.96 2.48
N SER A 31 -3.29 2.80 2.54
CA SER A 31 -3.07 3.85 1.55
C SER A 31 -2.83 3.27 0.15
N ALA A 32 -2.02 2.21 0.05
CA ALA A 32 -1.77 1.51 -1.21
C ALA A 32 -3.06 0.92 -1.81
N ARG A 33 -3.94 0.34 -0.98
CA ARG A 33 -5.24 -0.18 -1.42
C ARG A 33 -6.16 0.93 -1.94
N LYS A 34 -6.20 2.09 -1.26
CA LYS A 34 -6.97 3.25 -1.71
C LYS A 34 -6.49 3.78 -3.06
N LEU A 35 -5.16 3.88 -3.23
CA LEU A 35 -4.56 4.30 -4.50
C LEU A 35 -4.90 3.33 -5.63
N LYS A 36 -4.82 2.02 -5.37
CA LYS A 36 -5.19 1.00 -6.36
C LYS A 36 -6.67 1.08 -6.72
N ALA A 37 -7.56 1.26 -5.74
CA ALA A 37 -8.99 1.45 -5.98
C ALA A 37 -9.28 2.67 -6.86
N ALA A 38 -8.64 3.81 -6.58
CA ALA A 38 -8.78 5.02 -7.38
C ALA A 38 -8.38 4.80 -8.85
N ARG A 39 -7.26 4.09 -9.08
CA ARG A 39 -6.84 3.74 -10.43
C ARG A 39 -7.83 2.81 -11.12
N LEU A 40 -8.36 1.81 -10.43
CA LEU A 40 -9.36 0.89 -11.00
C LEU A 40 -10.65 1.60 -11.39
N ARG A 41 -11.14 2.53 -10.56
CA ARG A 41 -12.31 3.37 -10.92
C ARG A 41 -12.08 4.19 -12.19
N GLN A 42 -10.86 4.70 -12.37
CA GLN A 42 -10.50 5.44 -13.58
C GLN A 42 -10.42 4.53 -14.82
N GLN A 43 -9.95 3.29 -14.67
CA GLN A 43 -9.81 2.33 -15.76
C GLN A 43 -11.12 1.65 -16.14
N HIS A 44 -12.02 1.48 -15.18
CA HIS A 44 -13.28 0.77 -15.29
C HIS A 44 -14.43 1.62 -14.73
N PRO A 45 -14.83 2.70 -15.42
CA PRO A 45 -15.90 3.59 -14.95
C PRO A 45 -17.27 2.90 -14.87
N GLU A 46 -17.45 1.77 -15.55
CA GLU A 46 -18.66 0.94 -15.53
C GLU A 46 -18.76 0.02 -14.32
N TRP A 47 -17.67 -0.17 -13.56
CA TRP A 47 -17.68 -1.05 -12.39
C TRP A 47 -18.40 -0.43 -11.21
N THR A 48 -19.17 -1.26 -10.52
CA THR A 48 -19.68 -0.96 -9.20
C THR A 48 -18.55 -0.90 -8.17
N GLU A 49 -18.76 -0.20 -7.06
CA GLU A 49 -17.79 -0.14 -5.97
C GLU A 49 -17.43 -1.53 -5.42
N ALA A 50 -18.40 -2.47 -5.38
CA ALA A 50 -18.15 -3.83 -4.96
C ALA A 50 -17.16 -4.57 -5.88
N GLN A 51 -17.30 -4.41 -7.20
CA GLN A 51 -16.37 -4.98 -8.18
C GLN A 51 -14.96 -4.40 -8.03
N VAL A 52 -14.85 -3.08 -7.82
CA VAL A 52 -13.57 -2.42 -7.54
C VAL A 52 -12.91 -3.01 -6.29
N GLN A 53 -13.65 -3.10 -5.17
CA GLN A 53 -13.09 -3.61 -3.92
C GLN A 53 -12.70 -5.09 -3.99
N GLN A 54 -13.49 -5.91 -4.69
CA GLN A 54 -13.17 -7.30 -4.94
C GLN A 54 -11.88 -7.43 -5.75
N ARG A 55 -11.71 -6.60 -6.80
CA ARG A 55 -10.48 -6.61 -7.59
C ARG A 55 -9.25 -6.13 -6.80
N VAL A 56 -9.40 -5.10 -5.96
CA VAL A 56 -8.32 -4.67 -5.05
C VAL A 56 -7.95 -5.80 -4.08
N LYS A 57 -8.92 -6.52 -3.53
CA LYS A 57 -8.66 -7.68 -2.68
C LYS A 57 -7.81 -8.72 -3.41
N GLU A 58 -8.20 -9.13 -4.61
CA GLU A 58 -7.44 -10.10 -5.42
C GLU A 58 -6.01 -9.65 -5.70
N ILE A 59 -5.81 -8.40 -6.12
CA ILE A 59 -4.49 -7.84 -6.41
C ILE A 59 -3.57 -7.95 -5.19
N PHE A 60 -4.06 -7.62 -4.00
CA PHE A 60 -3.28 -7.69 -2.77
C PHE A 60 -3.18 -9.10 -2.18
N MET A 61 -4.06 -10.03 -2.53
CA MET A 61 -3.93 -11.46 -2.19
C MET A 61 -2.84 -12.15 -3.00
N HIS A 62 -2.65 -11.73 -4.25
CA HIS A 62 -1.64 -12.28 -5.16
C HIS A 62 -0.41 -11.39 -5.30
N ALA A 63 -0.30 -10.34 -4.49
CA ALA A 63 0.90 -9.53 -4.43
C ALA A 63 2.02 -10.37 -3.80
N VAL A 64 3.01 -10.72 -4.61
CA VAL A 64 4.25 -11.35 -4.17
C VAL A 64 5.34 -10.28 -4.03
N THR A 65 6.28 -10.51 -3.11
CA THR A 65 7.44 -9.63 -2.84
C THR A 65 8.50 -9.78 -3.90
#